data_AF-A0A7S4CMV3-F1
#
_entry.id   AF-A0A7S4CMV3-F1
#
_cell.length_a   1.000
_cell.length_b   1.000
_cell.length_c   1.000
_cell.angle_alpha   90.00
_cell.angle_beta   90.00
_cell.angle_gamma   90.00
#
_symmetry.space_group_name_H-M   'P 1'
#
loop_
_entity.id
_entity.type
_entity.pdbx_description
1 polymer ?
#
loop_
_entity_poly.entity_id
_entity_poly.type
_entity_poly.pdbx_seq_one_letter_code
_entity_poly.pdbx_strand_id
1 'polypeptide(L)'
;TGGAAEGPGALQEVVVLRDPPVIHVYQWVEHGRYYYRSLVYTSDAEWALHTPSPTRVGLDPYHAQHSRLEVPSVTAGNPRLRHAPAASLVIIRSLLAELGRQLYVPPRLLAGL
;
A
#
# COMPACT_ATOMS: atom_id res chain seq x y z
N THR A 1 14.11 3.21 20.69
CA THR A 1 13.87 4.56 20.13
C THR A 1 14.50 4.63 18.75
N GLY A 2 13.79 4.14 17.72
CA GLY A 2 14.27 4.20 16.33
C GLY A 2 13.66 5.42 15.65
N GLY A 3 14.47 6.45 15.38
CA GLY A 3 14.04 7.61 14.62
C GLY A 3 13.61 7.18 13.22
N ALA A 4 12.38 7.49 12.85
CA ALA A 4 11.96 7.44 11.45
C ALA A 4 12.87 8.40 10.69
N ALA A 5 13.75 7.87 9.84
CA ALA A 5 14.66 8.69 9.06
C ALA A 5 13.84 9.69 8.23
N GLU A 6 14.06 11.00 8.45
CA GLU A 6 13.58 12.06 7.57
C GLU A 6 14.33 11.95 6.23
N GLY A 7 13.80 11.11 5.34
CA GLY A 7 14.16 11.10 3.93
C GLY A 7 13.46 12.23 3.16
N PRO A 8 13.86 12.50 1.91
CA PRO A 8 13.15 13.43 1.04
C PRO A 8 11.65 13.07 0.97
N GLY A 9 10.80 14.09 0.85
CA GLY A 9 9.34 13.92 0.86
C GLY A 9 8.88 12.84 -0.14
N ALA A 10 8.09 11.88 0.34
CA ALA A 10 7.44 10.88 -0.49
C ALA A 10 6.03 11.37 -0.87
N LEU A 11 5.63 11.19 -2.13
CA LEU A 11 4.26 11.44 -2.55
C LEU A 11 3.35 10.34 -1.97
N GLN A 12 2.41 10.75 -1.12
CA GLN A 12 1.39 9.87 -0.55
C GLN A 12 0.02 10.25 -1.11
N GLU A 13 -0.78 9.23 -1.37
CA GLU A 13 -2.18 9.36 -1.75
C GLU A 13 -3.02 8.79 -0.60
N VAL A 14 -3.97 9.58 -0.09
CA VAL A 14 -4.89 9.18 0.97
C VAL A 14 -6.26 9.00 0.36
N VAL A 15 -6.77 7.76 0.36
CA VAL A 15 -8.08 7.41 -0.17
C VAL A 15 -9.01 7.16 1.02
N VAL A 16 -10.08 7.96 1.10
CA VAL A 16 -11.09 7.85 2.14
C VAL A 16 -12.39 7.40 1.49
N LEU A 17 -12.83 6.19 1.83
CA LEU A 17 -14.08 5.61 1.37
C LEU A 17 -15.13 5.73 2.47
N ARG A 18 -16.39 5.95 2.07
CA ARG A 18 -17.52 6.06 3.00
C ARG A 18 -18.22 4.72 3.23
N ASP A 19 -18.32 3.91 2.18
CA ASP A 19 -19.06 2.65 2.19
C ASP A 19 -18.29 1.60 1.38
N PRO A 20 -17.57 0.67 2.03
CA PRO A 20 -17.34 0.61 3.48
C PRO A 20 -16.51 1.81 3.99
N PRO A 21 -16.64 2.21 5.28
CA PRO A 21 -15.88 3.32 5.85
C PRO A 21 -14.43 2.91 6.11
N VAL A 22 -13.56 3.09 5.11
CA VAL A 22 -12.14 2.69 5.20
C VAL A 22 -11.22 3.77 4.67
N ILE A 23 -10.04 3.87 5.30
CA ILE A 23 -8.96 4.75 4.87
C ILE A 23 -7.81 3.89 4.37
N HIS A 24 -7.37 4.14 3.14
CA HIS A 24 -6.16 3.58 2.58
C HIS A 24 -5.14 4.69 2.35
N VAL A 25 -3.88 4.40 2.65
CA VAL A 25 -2.76 5.28 2.33
C VAL A 25 -1.83 4.54 1.39
N TYR A 26 -1.63 5.11 0.22
CA TYR A 26 -0.71 4.63 -0.80
C TYR A 26 0.52 5.52 -0.84
N GLN A 27 1.68 4.91 -1.06
CA GLN A 27 2.90 5.61 -1.41
C GLN A 27 3.18 5.38 -2.89
N TRP A 28 3.57 6.46 -3.58
CA TRP A 28 4.09 6.35 -4.95
C TRP A 28 5.56 5.93 -4.91
N VAL A 29 5.85 4.78 -5.50
CA VAL A 29 7.18 4.17 -5.52
C VAL A 29 7.69 4.12 -6.96
N GLU A 30 8.89 4.65 -7.16
CA GLU A 30 9.60 4.57 -8.44
C GLU A 30 10.25 3.20 -8.61
N HIS A 31 10.12 2.61 -9.80
CA HIS A 31 10.83 1.40 -10.19
C HIS A 31 11.21 1.47 -11.68
N GLY A 32 12.47 1.82 -11.92
CA GLY A 32 13.10 2.01 -13.21
C GLY A 32 12.77 3.37 -13.83
N ARG A 33 11.61 3.44 -14.49
CA ARG A 33 11.03 4.66 -15.09
C ARG A 33 9.51 4.69 -14.99
N TYR A 34 8.97 3.82 -14.14
CA TYR A 34 7.54 3.69 -13.88
C TYR A 34 7.28 4.02 -12.42
N TYR A 35 6.13 4.60 -12.16
CA TYR A 35 5.65 4.88 -10.82
C TYR A 35 4.48 3.95 -10.51
N TYR A 36 4.56 3.29 -9.37
CA TYR A 36 3.53 2.37 -8.89
C TYR A 36 2.94 2.91 -7.59
N ARG A 37 1.62 2.80 -7.45
CA ARG A 37 0.97 2.93 -6.15
C ARG A 37 1.23 1.66 -5.34
N SER A 38 1.61 1.81 -4.08
CA SER A 38 1.79 0.69 -3.15
C SER A 38 1.11 1.02 -1.83
N LEU A 39 0.24 0.13 -1.36
CA LEU A 39 -0.49 0.30 -0.11
C LEU A 39 0.46 0.19 1.08
N VAL A 40 0.60 1.27 1.85
CA VAL A 40 1.46 1.33 3.04
C VAL A 40 0.68 1.30 4.36
N TYR A 41 -0.61 1.64 4.32
CA TYR A 41 -1.49 1.54 5.48
C TYR A 41 -2.96 1.39 5.07
N THR A 42 -3.70 0.64 5.87
CA THR A 42 -5.16 0.56 5.83
C THR A 42 -5.75 0.61 7.24
N SER A 43 -6.85 1.33 7.42
CA SER A 43 -7.61 1.31 8.68
C SER A 43 -8.36 -0.01 8.88
N ASP A 44 -8.69 -0.71 7.79
CA ASP A 44 -9.31 -2.02 7.83
C ASP A 44 -8.74 -2.92 6.72
N ALA A 45 -8.11 -4.01 7.10
CA ALA A 45 -7.49 -4.95 6.18
C ALA A 45 -8.50 -5.90 5.52
N GLU A 46 -9.72 -6.03 6.04
CA GLU A 46 -10.77 -6.82 5.39
C GLU A 46 -11.17 -6.23 4.03
N TRP A 47 -11.08 -4.91 3.92
CA TRP A 47 -11.41 -4.16 2.70
C TRP A 47 -10.21 -3.86 1.82
N ALA A 48 -9.02 -4.34 2.19
CA ALA A 48 -7.80 -4.13 1.42
C ALA A 48 -7.43 -5.38 0.61
N LEU A 49 -7.06 -5.19 -0.67
CA LEU A 49 -6.55 -6.28 -1.53
C LEU A 49 -5.13 -6.74 -1.15
N HIS A 50 -4.52 -6.11 -0.15
CA HIS A 50 -3.24 -6.50 0.43
C HIS A 50 -3.16 -6.05 1.89
N THR A 51 -2.51 -6.83 2.74
CA THR A 51 -2.27 -6.47 4.15
C THR A 51 -0.83 -5.98 4.32
N PRO A 52 -0.59 -4.66 4.44
CA PRO A 52 0.75 -4.14 4.67
C PRO A 52 1.28 -4.49 6.07
N SER A 53 2.58 -4.70 6.18
CA SER A 53 3.25 -4.95 7.47
C SER A 53 3.66 -3.63 8.15
N PRO A 54 3.58 -3.52 9.49
CA PRO A 54 3.08 -4.51 10.45
C PRO A 54 1.55 -4.53 10.54
N THR A 55 0.96 -5.72 10.70
CA THR A 55 -0.47 -5.87 10.99
C THR A 55 -0.72 -5.65 12.47
N ARG A 56 -1.74 -4.84 12.81
CA ARG A 56 -2.14 -4.56 14.19
C ARG A 56 -3.64 -4.82 14.34
N VAL A 57 -3.95 -5.87 15.11
CA VAL A 57 -5.31 -6.13 15.53
C VAL A 57 -5.62 -5.22 16.71
N GLY A 58 -6.64 -4.40 16.59
CA GLY A 58 -7.05 -3.50 17.66
C GLY A 58 -8.42 -2.89 17.35
N LEU A 59 -9.14 -2.51 18.40
CA LEU A 59 -10.28 -1.62 18.22
C LEU A 59 -9.71 -0.25 17.85
N ASP A 60 -9.68 0.09 16.57
CA ASP A 60 -9.49 1.48 16.19
C ASP A 60 -10.63 2.27 16.87
N PRO A 61 -10.33 3.24 17.75
CA PRO A 61 -11.36 3.96 18.51
C PRO A 61 -12.37 4.68 17.60
N TYR A 62 -11.97 5.05 16.37
CA TYR A 62 -12.89 5.59 15.38
C TYR A 62 -13.80 4.52 14.78
N HIS A 63 -13.28 3.31 14.55
CA HIS A 63 -14.08 2.16 14.12
C HIS A 63 -15.04 1.71 15.24
N ALA A 64 -14.59 1.68 16.49
CA ALA A 64 -15.45 1.32 17.63
C ALA A 64 -16.62 2.30 17.86
N GLN A 65 -16.47 3.58 17.47
CA GLN A 65 -17.52 4.59 17.60
C GLN A 65 -18.45 4.72 16.38
N HIS A 66 -17.98 4.35 15.18
CA HIS A 66 -18.71 4.57 13.92
C HIS A 66 -19.02 3.30 13.12
N SER A 67 -18.44 2.16 13.48
CA SER A 67 -18.81 0.88 12.91
C SER A 67 -20.16 0.45 13.50
N ARG A 68 -21.16 0.27 12.64
CA ARG A 68 -22.43 -0.39 13.00
C ARG A 68 -22.24 -1.85 13.41
N LEU A 69 -21.05 -2.40 13.15
CA LEU A 69 -20.66 -3.77 13.46
C LEU A 69 -19.70 -3.69 14.65
N GLU A 70 -20.06 -4.30 15.79
CA GLU A 70 -19.18 -4.51 16.97
C GLU A 70 -18.05 -5.51 16.65
N VAL A 71 -17.45 -5.38 15.47
CA VAL A 71 -16.46 -6.33 14.95
C VAL A 71 -15.08 -5.69 15.10
N PRO A 72 -14.10 -6.40 15.69
CA PRO A 72 -12.72 -5.93 15.73
C PRO A 72 -12.21 -5.65 14.32
N SER A 73 -11.74 -4.42 14.07
CA SER A 73 -11.12 -4.07 12.79
C SER A 73 -9.63 -4.41 12.80
N VAL A 74 -9.11 -4.89 11.67
CA VAL A 74 -7.69 -5.23 11.55
C VAL A 74 -6.98 -4.11 10.81
N THR A 75 -6.44 -3.15 11.55
CA THR A 75 -5.57 -2.12 10.96
C THR A 75 -4.26 -2.76 10.50
N ALA A 76 -3.68 -2.28 9.41
CA ALA A 76 -2.41 -2.81 8.93
C ALA A 76 -1.53 -1.73 8.33
N GLY A 77 -0.22 -1.89 8.49
CA GLY A 77 0.81 -1.03 7.93
C GLY A 77 1.17 0.18 8.80
N ASN A 78 1.91 1.09 8.19
CA ASN A 78 2.37 2.32 8.84
C ASN A 78 2.39 3.45 7.81
N PRO A 79 1.52 4.48 7.92
CA PRO A 79 1.46 5.57 6.95
C PRO A 79 2.70 6.48 7.02
N ARG A 80 3.53 6.33 8.06
CA ARG A 80 4.82 7.01 8.21
C ARG A 80 5.98 6.21 7.61
N LEU A 81 5.74 4.99 7.15
CA LEU A 81 6.75 4.24 6.41
C LEU A 81 7.10 5.02 5.14
N ARG A 82 8.40 5.06 4.83
CA ARG A 82 8.92 5.74 3.65
C ARG A 82 9.78 4.77 2.87
N HIS A 83 9.44 4.59 1.60
CA HIS A 83 10.30 3.91 0.64
C HIS A 83 11.33 4.91 0.12
N ALA A 84 12.60 4.68 0.43
CA ALA A 84 13.69 5.46 -0.12
C ALA A 84 13.93 5.09 -1.59
N PRO A 85 14.39 6.04 -2.43
CA PRO A 85 14.87 5.73 -3.77
C PRO A 85 15.96 4.65 -3.71
N ALA A 86 15.88 3.66 -4.59
CA ALA A 86 16.81 2.54 -4.64
C ALA A 86 17.06 2.11 -6.08
N ALA A 87 18.23 1.51 -6.33
CA ALA A 87 18.54 0.93 -7.62
C ALA A 87 17.49 -0.13 -8.00
N SER A 88 17.01 -0.08 -9.24
CA SER A 88 15.92 -0.92 -9.72
C SER A 88 16.23 -1.45 -11.13
N LEU A 89 15.61 -2.58 -11.49
CA LEU A 89 15.77 -3.24 -12.80
C LEU A 89 14.40 -3.53 -13.39
N VAL A 90 14.22 -3.19 -14.66
CA VAL A 90 13.01 -3.47 -15.44
C VAL A 90 13.29 -4.66 -16.35
N ILE A 91 12.54 -5.75 -16.17
CA ILE A 91 12.68 -6.96 -16.99
C ILE A 91 11.47 -7.05 -17.92
N ILE A 92 11.74 -7.05 -19.22
CA ILE A 92 10.74 -7.10 -20.28
C ILE A 92 11.07 -8.28 -21.20
N ARG A 93 10.03 -9.00 -21.64
CA ARG A 93 10.17 -10.02 -22.67
C ARG A 93 9.12 -9.87 -23.78
N SER A 94 9.46 -10.35 -24.97
CA SER A 94 8.59 -10.42 -26.14
C SER A 94 8.83 -11.76 -26.83
N LEU A 95 7.97 -12.75 -26.58
CA LEU A 95 8.15 -14.11 -27.07
C LEU A 95 7.40 -14.39 -28.38
N LEU A 96 6.15 -13.94 -28.48
CA LEU A 96 5.28 -14.12 -29.65
C LEU A 96 4.56 -12.81 -29.92
N ALA A 97 4.30 -12.49 -31.19
CA ALA A 97 3.60 -11.26 -31.57
C ALA A 97 2.20 -11.17 -30.94
N GLU A 98 1.51 -12.30 -30.80
CA GLU A 98 0.15 -12.42 -30.22
C GLU A 98 0.09 -12.10 -28.72
N LEU A 99 1.15 -12.43 -27.97
CA LEU A 99 1.23 -12.22 -26.53
C LEU A 99 1.66 -10.80 -26.15
N GLY A 100 2.14 -10.03 -27.13
CA GLY A 100 2.67 -8.69 -26.93
C GLY A 100 3.87 -8.64 -25.99
N ARG A 101 4.15 -7.43 -25.51
CA ARG A 101 5.26 -7.14 -24.60
C ARG A 101 4.84 -7.40 -23.16
N GLN A 102 5.58 -8.27 -22.47
CA GLN A 102 5.31 -8.64 -21.09
C GLN A 102 6.34 -7.98 -20.16
N LEU A 103 5.87 -7.38 -19.08
CA LEU A 103 6.68 -6.74 -18.05
C LEU A 103 6.62 -7.56 -16.76
N TYR A 104 7.78 -7.90 -16.19
CA TYR A 104 7.82 -8.45 -14.85
C TYR A 104 7.61 -7.34 -13.82
N VAL A 105 6.56 -7.46 -13.02
CA VAL A 105 6.26 -6.53 -11.93
C VAL A 105 6.59 -7.24 -10.61
N PRO A 106 7.57 -6.74 -9.83
CA PRO A 106 7.90 -7.31 -8.52
C PRO A 106 6.68 -7.33 -7.58
N PRO A 107 6.47 -8.40 -6.78
CA PRO A 107 5.31 -8.52 -5.90
C PRO A 107 5.09 -7.33 -4.96
N ARG A 108 6.16 -6.68 -4.48
CA ARG A 108 6.08 -5.48 -3.62
C ARG A 108 5.37 -4.28 -4.28
N LEU A 109 5.31 -4.25 -5.61
CA LEU A 109 4.63 -3.19 -6.38
C LEU A 109 3.19 -3.56 -6.74
N LEU A 110 2.72 -4.75 -6.33
CA LEU A 110 1.35 -5.22 -6.54
C LEU A 110 0.46 -4.98 -5.30
N ALA A 111 1.03 -4.45 -4.22
CA ALA A 111 0.32 -4.19 -2.97
C ALA A 111 -0.75 -3.10 -3.16
N GLY A 112 -2.03 -3.49 -3.11
CA GLY A 112 -3.16 -2.57 -3.24
C GLY A 112 -3.41 -2.09 -4.66
N LEU A 113 -3.18 -2.96 -5.65
CA LEU A 113 -3.72 -2.81 -7.01
C LEU A 113 -5.24 -2.70 -7.01
#